data_AF-A0AAW1X7B9-F1
#
_entry.id   AF-A0AAW1X7B9-F1
#
_cell.length_a   1.000
_cell.length_b   1.000
_cell.length_c   1.000
_cell.angle_alpha   90.00
_cell.angle_beta   90.00
_cell.angle_gamma   90.00
#
_symmetry.space_group_name_H-M   'P 1'
#
loop_
_entity.id
_entity.type
_entity.pdbx_description
1 polymer ?
#
loop_
_entity_poly.entity_id
_entity_poly.type
_entity_poly.pdbx_seq_one_letter_code
_entity_poly.pdbx_strand_id
1 'polypeptide(L)'
;MVSEEEKTRVVVLTKPLSLEIESNDDYRAPNLLKRVLSLFKDVRPGSDLTRFQLSPLFNIPKSHLQCFGEPVFCVNNDMLGNCNNGETPKERFTAVVWSISILRPMIFGIAPYNPILGETHHVSRGSLNVLLEQVSHHPPVTALMQLMRNQS
;
A
#
# COMPACT_ATOMS: atom_id res chain seq x y z
N MET A 1 -32.40 -21.53 24.04
CA MET A 1 -31.37 -20.52 24.35
C MET A 1 -30.12 -20.92 23.59
N VAL A 2 -29.83 -20.26 22.47
CA VAL A 2 -28.67 -20.56 21.62
C VAL A 2 -27.64 -19.48 21.90
N SER A 3 -26.48 -19.88 22.41
CA SER A 3 -25.35 -19.00 22.71
C SER A 3 -24.58 -18.69 21.44
N GLU A 4 -24.51 -17.42 21.06
CA GLU A 4 -23.67 -16.93 19.96
C GLU A 4 -22.20 -16.92 20.39
N GLU A 5 -21.35 -17.67 19.67
CA GLU A 5 -19.89 -17.62 19.83
C GLU A 5 -19.33 -16.36 19.15
N GLU A 6 -18.82 -15.44 19.97
CA GLU A 6 -18.12 -14.24 19.53
C GLU A 6 -16.76 -14.62 18.92
N LYS A 7 -16.74 -14.73 17.59
CA LYS A 7 -15.56 -15.08 16.80
C LYS A 7 -14.56 -13.93 16.83
N THR A 8 -13.63 -13.98 17.78
CA THR A 8 -12.55 -13.01 17.97
C THR A 8 -11.73 -12.94 16.67
N ARG A 9 -11.80 -11.80 15.97
CA ARG A 9 -11.02 -11.58 14.75
C ARG A 9 -9.56 -11.41 15.14
N VAL A 10 -8.76 -12.47 14.95
CA VAL A 10 -7.31 -12.41 15.11
C VAL A 10 -6.75 -11.48 14.03
N VAL A 11 -6.44 -10.25 14.40
CA VAL A 11 -5.72 -9.31 13.54
C VAL A 11 -4.26 -9.73 13.56
N VAL A 12 -3.83 -10.42 12.50
CA VAL A 12 -2.42 -10.75 12.30
C VAL A 12 -1.71 -9.48 11.84
N LEU A 13 -1.09 -8.77 12.78
CA LEU A 13 -0.25 -7.62 12.48
C LEU A 13 1.09 -8.14 11.94
N THR A 14 1.27 -8.10 10.62
CA THR A 14 2.58 -8.40 10.01
C THR A 14 3.60 -7.44 10.60
N LYS A 15 4.74 -7.97 11.07
CA LYS A 15 5.83 -7.15 11.62
C LYS A 15 6.18 -6.02 10.64
N PRO A 16 6.40 -4.79 11.12
CA PRO A 16 6.87 -3.70 10.28
C PRO A 16 8.16 -4.14 9.59
N LEU A 17 8.35 -3.71 8.34
CA LEU A 17 9.55 -4.03 7.57
C LEU A 17 10.75 -3.42 8.28
N SER A 18 11.40 -4.20 9.15
CA SER A 18 12.59 -3.76 9.85
C SER A 18 13.74 -3.82 8.86
N LEU A 19 14.23 -2.64 8.47
CA LEU A 19 15.47 -2.47 7.72
C LEU A 19 16.63 -2.65 8.72
N GLU A 20 16.66 -3.80 9.38
CA GLU A 20 17.63 -4.11 10.43
C GLU A 20 18.97 -4.46 9.78
N ILE A 21 19.90 -3.50 9.89
CA ILE A 21 21.32 -3.76 9.80
C ILE A 21 21.69 -4.61 11.03
N GLU A 22 21.74 -5.92 10.78
CA GLU A 22 22.41 -6.98 11.54
C GLU A 22 22.15 -7.09 13.06
N SER A 23 21.54 -8.21 13.45
CA SER A 23 22.05 -9.00 14.57
C SER A 23 21.77 -10.50 14.34
N ASN A 24 22.75 -11.32 14.70
CA ASN A 24 22.79 -12.78 14.59
C ASN A 24 21.56 -13.46 15.23
N ASP A 25 20.80 -14.22 14.45
CA ASP A 25 20.38 -15.60 14.80
C ASP A 25 19.68 -16.27 13.61
N ASP A 26 19.72 -17.61 13.59
CA ASP A 26 19.64 -18.49 12.42
C ASP A 26 18.27 -18.61 11.71
N TYR A 27 17.88 -17.62 10.92
CA TYR A 27 17.01 -17.82 9.73
C TYR A 27 17.18 -16.63 8.76
N ARG A 28 18.37 -16.53 8.14
CA ARG A 28 18.76 -15.35 7.35
C ARG A 28 18.24 -15.45 5.91
N ALA A 29 17.12 -14.81 5.60
CA ALA A 29 16.76 -14.50 4.22
C ALA A 29 17.93 -13.69 3.60
N PRO A 30 18.60 -14.15 2.51
CA PRO A 30 19.71 -13.41 1.93
C PRO A 30 19.36 -11.95 1.68
N ASN A 31 20.25 -11.05 2.11
CA ASN A 31 20.14 -9.59 2.00
C ASN A 31 19.40 -9.16 0.72
N LEU A 32 18.32 -8.39 0.85
CA LEU A 32 17.51 -7.91 -0.29
C LEU A 32 18.41 -7.31 -1.39
N LEU A 33 19.43 -6.54 -1.02
CA LEU A 33 20.43 -6.00 -1.96
C LEU A 33 21.18 -7.09 -2.74
N LYS A 34 21.64 -8.15 -2.06
CA LYS A 34 22.32 -9.28 -2.74
C LYS A 34 21.35 -10.02 -3.67
N ARG A 35 20.08 -10.17 -3.28
CA ARG A 35 19.05 -10.78 -4.11
C ARG A 35 18.74 -9.90 -5.33
N VAL A 36 18.54 -8.61 -5.15
CA VAL A 36 18.31 -7.64 -6.24
C VAL A 36 19.49 -7.64 -7.21
N LEU A 37 20.73 -7.57 -6.72
CA LEU A 37 21.93 -7.66 -7.56
C LEU A 37 22.04 -9.00 -8.31
N SER A 38 21.58 -10.10 -7.72
CA SER A 38 21.55 -11.40 -8.40
C SER A 38 20.54 -11.47 -9.54
N LEU A 39 19.40 -10.76 -9.45
CA LEU A 39 18.43 -10.67 -10.54
C LEU A 39 18.97 -9.91 -11.74
N PHE A 40 19.79 -8.88 -11.50
CA PHE A 40 20.35 -8.04 -12.56
C PHE A 40 21.61 -8.60 -13.21
N LYS A 41 22.19 -9.68 -12.67
CA LYS A 41 23.42 -10.28 -13.22
C LYS A 41 23.25 -10.75 -14.66
N ASP A 42 22.06 -11.22 -15.01
CA ASP A 42 21.75 -11.76 -16.33
C ASP A 42 20.94 -10.79 -17.21
N VAL A 43 20.66 -9.58 -16.71
CA VAL A 43 19.88 -8.55 -17.42
C VAL A 43 20.82 -7.58 -18.12
N ARG A 44 20.67 -7.43 -19.44
CA ARG A 44 21.44 -6.46 -20.22
C ARG A 44 20.81 -5.07 -20.16
N PRO A 45 21.59 -3.98 -20.14
CA PRO A 45 21.06 -2.63 -20.30
C PRO A 45 20.20 -2.54 -21.58
N GLY A 46 18.98 -2.01 -21.45
CA GLY A 46 18.01 -1.93 -22.55
C GLY A 46 17.08 -3.14 -22.70
N SER A 47 17.14 -4.12 -21.81
CA SER A 47 16.18 -5.24 -21.79
C SER A 47 14.79 -4.77 -21.35
N ASP A 48 13.75 -5.23 -22.04
CA ASP A 48 12.35 -5.01 -21.64
C ASP A 48 12.02 -5.85 -20.40
N LEU A 49 11.71 -5.19 -19.29
CA LEU A 49 11.42 -5.82 -18.00
C LEU A 49 9.93 -6.13 -17.80
N THR A 50 9.05 -5.78 -18.74
CA THR A 50 7.60 -5.98 -18.57
C THR A 50 7.19 -7.45 -18.42
N ARG A 51 8.01 -8.39 -18.92
CA ARG A 51 7.80 -9.84 -18.77
C ARG A 51 8.70 -10.50 -17.72
N PHE A 52 9.48 -9.72 -16.99
CA PHE A 52 10.40 -10.25 -15.98
C PHE A 52 9.61 -10.78 -14.78
N GLN A 53 9.57 -12.09 -14.62
CA GLN A 53 8.94 -12.72 -13.45
C GLN A 53 9.87 -12.60 -12.24
N LEU A 54 9.56 -11.66 -11.35
CA LEU A 54 10.21 -11.54 -10.06
C LEU A 54 9.89 -12.78 -9.21
N SER A 55 10.91 -13.33 -8.55
CA SER A 55 10.70 -14.40 -7.57
C SER A 55 9.72 -13.91 -6.47
N PRO A 56 8.78 -14.75 -5.99
CA PRO A 56 7.89 -14.39 -4.87
C PRO A 56 8.63 -13.95 -3.61
N LEU A 57 9.92 -14.27 -3.51
CA LEU A 57 10.85 -13.83 -2.48
C LEU A 57 11.07 -12.30 -2.43
N PHE A 58 10.71 -11.57 -3.47
CA PHE A 58 10.69 -10.10 -3.50
C PHE A 58 9.30 -9.52 -3.23
N ASN A 59 8.31 -10.39 -3.03
CA ASN A 59 6.96 -9.92 -2.78
C ASN A 59 6.77 -9.58 -1.31
N ILE A 60 6.21 -8.40 -1.04
CA ILE A 60 5.64 -8.13 0.28
C ILE A 60 4.29 -8.84 0.42
N PRO A 61 3.89 -9.22 1.63
CA PRO A 61 2.58 -9.80 1.92
C PRO A 61 1.48 -8.74 1.88
N LYS A 62 1.40 -7.99 0.78
CA LYS A 62 0.36 -6.99 0.50
C LYS A 62 -0.01 -7.03 -0.97
N SER A 63 -1.28 -6.78 -1.27
CA SER A 63 -1.74 -6.49 -2.63
C SER A 63 -1.43 -5.05 -3.01
N HIS A 64 -1.27 -4.75 -4.30
CA HIS A 64 -1.17 -3.35 -4.78
C HIS A 64 -2.33 -2.49 -4.26
N LEU A 65 -3.55 -3.04 -4.13
CA LEU A 65 -4.69 -2.29 -3.59
C LEU A 65 -4.42 -1.78 -2.16
N GLN A 66 -3.78 -2.60 -1.33
CA GLN A 66 -3.42 -2.22 0.03
C GLN A 66 -2.31 -1.17 0.03
N CYS A 67 -1.30 -1.32 -0.83
CA CYS A 67 -0.22 -0.36 -0.97
C CYS A 67 -0.69 1.01 -1.48
N PHE A 68 -1.67 1.06 -2.39
CA PHE A 68 -2.25 2.32 -2.87
C PHE A 68 -3.12 3.01 -1.82
N GLY A 69 -3.86 2.24 -1.02
CA GLY A 69 -4.67 2.81 0.05
C GLY A 69 -3.86 3.30 1.25
N GLU A 70 -2.70 2.68 1.52
CA GLU A 70 -1.91 2.90 2.74
C GLU A 70 -1.60 4.38 3.04
N PRO A 71 -1.10 5.18 2.08
CA PRO A 71 -0.87 6.60 2.30
C PRO A 71 -2.13 7.38 2.70
N VAL A 72 -3.30 6.97 2.22
CA VAL A 72 -4.58 7.64 2.48
C VAL A 72 -5.08 7.37 3.90
N PHE A 73 -5.06 6.12 4.35
CA PHE A 73 -5.64 5.75 5.65
C PHE A 73 -4.64 5.64 6.81
N CYS A 74 -3.33 5.52 6.55
CA CYS A 74 -2.32 5.46 7.63
C CYS A 74 -1.91 6.83 8.15
N VAL A 75 -2.11 7.89 7.36
CA VAL A 75 -1.83 9.26 7.80
C VAL A 75 -2.88 9.67 8.83
N ASN A 76 -2.40 10.04 10.03
CA ASN A 76 -3.26 10.51 11.12
C ASN A 76 -3.59 12.01 10.95
N ASN A 77 -4.08 12.40 9.77
CA ASN A 77 -4.43 13.77 9.45
C ASN A 77 -5.69 13.80 8.59
N ASP A 78 -6.61 14.72 8.88
CA ASP A 78 -7.81 14.94 8.07
C ASP A 78 -7.48 15.80 6.84
N MET A 79 -6.87 15.16 5.86
CA MET A 79 -6.38 15.84 4.65
C MET A 79 -7.52 16.48 3.85
N LEU A 80 -8.67 15.80 3.72
CA LEU A 80 -9.83 16.30 3.00
C LEU A 80 -10.57 17.40 3.77
N GLY A 81 -10.70 17.26 5.09
CA GLY A 81 -11.23 18.31 5.95
C GLY A 81 -10.40 19.58 5.87
N ASN A 82 -9.06 19.47 5.89
CA ASN A 82 -8.16 20.61 5.70
C ASN A 82 -8.33 21.29 4.33
N CYS A 83 -8.59 20.51 3.27
CA CYS A 83 -8.89 21.06 1.94
C CYS A 83 -10.22 21.82 1.90
N ASN A 84 -11.21 21.39 2.68
CA ASN A 84 -12.54 22.01 2.72
C ASN A 84 -12.59 23.23 3.65
N ASN A 85 -11.89 23.19 4.78
CA ASN A 85 -12.01 24.17 5.86
C ASN A 85 -11.05 25.37 5.73
N GLY A 86 -10.17 25.39 4.73
CA GLY A 86 -9.26 26.51 4.51
C GLY A 86 -10.01 27.80 4.15
N GLU A 87 -9.70 28.89 4.87
CA GLU A 87 -10.37 30.19 4.72
C GLU A 87 -10.16 30.77 3.32
N THR A 88 -8.91 30.74 2.84
CA THR A 88 -8.53 31.27 1.54
C THR A 88 -8.38 30.18 0.48
N PRO A 89 -8.60 30.48 -0.82
CA PRO A 89 -8.32 29.55 -1.91
C PRO A 89 -6.87 29.04 -1.93
N LYS A 90 -5.91 29.88 -1.51
CA LYS A 90 -4.49 29.54 -1.43
C LYS A 90 -4.22 28.47 -0.37
N GLU A 91 -4.83 28.59 0.81
CA GLU A 91 -4.70 27.59 1.87
C GLU A 91 -5.33 26.26 1.47
N ARG A 92 -6.54 26.29 0.88
CA ARG A 92 -7.19 25.08 0.35
C ARG A 92 -6.31 24.38 -0.69
N PHE A 93 -5.73 25.15 -1.61
CA PHE A 93 -4.81 24.59 -2.61
C PHE A 93 -3.53 24.02 -1.98
N THR A 94 -2.98 24.68 -0.97
CA THR A 94 -1.79 24.20 -0.24
C THR A 94 -2.08 22.88 0.47
N ALA A 95 -3.27 22.71 1.04
CA ALA A 95 -3.70 21.45 1.65
C ALA A 95 -3.80 20.31 0.62
N VAL A 96 -4.30 20.59 -0.60
CA VAL A 96 -4.32 19.62 -1.70
C VAL A 96 -2.89 19.19 -2.08
N VAL A 97 -1.97 20.14 -2.23
CA VAL A 97 -0.56 19.84 -2.54
C VAL A 97 0.07 18.98 -1.44
N TRP A 98 -0.20 19.30 -0.17
CA TRP A 98 0.26 18.49 0.96
C TRP A 98 -0.30 17.06 0.91
N SER A 99 -1.53 16.87 0.45
CA SER A 99 -2.16 15.54 0.32
C SER A 99 -1.56 14.63 -0.74
N ILE A 100 -0.92 15.20 -1.75
CA ILE A 100 -0.18 14.41 -2.75
C ILE A 100 1.24 14.13 -2.23
N SER A 101 1.81 15.03 -1.42
CA SER A 101 3.18 14.91 -0.91
C SER A 101 3.42 13.69 0.01
N ILE A 102 2.36 13.14 0.59
CA ILE A 102 2.40 11.96 1.49
C ILE A 102 2.48 10.63 0.74
N LEU A 103 2.35 10.63 -0.59
CA LEU A 103 2.51 9.43 -1.41
C LEU A 103 3.95 8.92 -1.28
N ARG A 104 4.11 7.80 -0.55
CA ARG A 104 5.43 7.19 -0.41
C ARG A 104 5.79 6.40 -1.66
N PRO A 105 6.97 6.64 -2.26
CA PRO A 105 7.47 5.77 -3.32
C PRO A 105 7.69 4.37 -2.75
N MET A 106 7.32 3.37 -3.55
CA MET A 106 7.60 1.96 -3.22
C MET A 106 9.11 1.74 -3.16
N ILE A 107 9.57 0.97 -2.16
CA ILE A 107 10.99 0.63 -2.04
C ILE A 107 11.40 -0.23 -3.24
N PHE A 108 12.44 0.20 -3.94
CA PHE A 108 12.97 -0.51 -5.11
C PHE A 108 13.34 -1.96 -4.76
N GLY A 109 12.92 -2.90 -5.62
CA GLY A 109 13.19 -4.34 -5.43
C GLY A 109 12.19 -5.06 -4.53
N ILE A 110 11.11 -4.40 -4.10
CA ILE A 110 9.98 -5.02 -3.41
C ILE A 110 8.72 -4.78 -4.25
N ALA A 111 7.98 -5.85 -4.56
CA ALA A 111 6.73 -5.74 -5.30
C ALA A 111 5.55 -6.26 -4.45
N PRO A 112 4.42 -5.56 -4.34
CA PRO A 112 3.21 -6.19 -3.82
C PRO A 112 2.65 -7.18 -4.85
N TYR A 113 1.74 -8.04 -4.39
CA TYR A 113 1.02 -8.94 -5.29
C TYR A 113 0.21 -8.15 -6.31
N ASN A 114 0.21 -8.62 -7.56
CA ASN A 114 -0.62 -8.07 -8.62
C ASN A 114 -2.09 -8.38 -8.31
N PRO A 115 -2.99 -7.38 -8.29
CA PRO A 115 -4.38 -7.62 -7.97
C PRO A 115 -5.05 -8.40 -9.08
N ILE A 116 -5.93 -9.32 -8.71
CA ILE A 116 -6.79 -10.01 -9.67
C ILE A 116 -7.94 -9.10 -10.10
N LEU A 117 -8.51 -9.32 -11.30
CA LEU A 117 -9.68 -8.56 -11.75
C LEU A 117 -10.85 -8.72 -10.76
N GLY A 118 -11.44 -7.61 -10.33
CA GLY A 118 -12.52 -7.59 -9.33
C GLY A 118 -12.04 -7.74 -7.88
N GLU A 119 -10.72 -7.80 -7.62
CA GLU A 119 -10.21 -7.71 -6.25
C GLU A 119 -10.60 -6.37 -5.63
N THR A 120 -11.07 -6.40 -4.38
CA THR A 120 -11.46 -5.20 -3.63
C THR A 120 -10.69 -5.08 -2.32
N HIS A 121 -10.33 -3.85 -1.95
CA HIS A 121 -9.80 -3.52 -0.64
C HIS A 121 -10.61 -2.38 -0.01
N HIS A 122 -11.14 -2.60 1.19
CA HIS A 122 -11.93 -1.62 1.92
C HIS A 122 -11.33 -1.33 3.28
N VAL A 123 -11.25 -0.04 3.63
CA VAL A 123 -10.76 0.44 4.93
C VAL A 123 -11.69 1.54 5.46
N SER A 124 -12.15 1.36 6.69
CA SER A 124 -12.84 2.40 7.46
C SER A 124 -11.99 2.82 8.66
N ARG A 125 -11.70 4.11 8.78
CA ARG A 125 -10.99 4.70 9.92
C ARG A 125 -11.67 5.99 10.36
N GLY A 126 -12.43 5.94 11.45
CA GLY A 126 -13.22 7.10 11.90
C GLY A 126 -14.28 7.52 10.87
N SER A 127 -14.23 8.78 10.43
CA SER A 127 -15.09 9.32 9.36
C SER A 127 -14.64 8.94 7.95
N LEU A 128 -13.40 8.48 7.78
CA LEU A 128 -12.80 8.10 6.50
C LEU A 128 -13.23 6.69 6.10
N ASN A 129 -13.72 6.55 4.88
CA ASN A 129 -13.94 5.27 4.20
C ASN A 129 -13.22 5.29 2.86
N VAL A 130 -12.46 4.24 2.58
CA VAL A 130 -11.72 4.07 1.32
C VAL A 130 -12.09 2.72 0.73
N LEU A 131 -12.45 2.70 -0.54
CA LEU A 131 -12.69 1.51 -1.34
C LEU A 131 -11.77 1.54 -2.55
N LEU A 132 -11.04 0.45 -2.76
CA LEU A 132 -10.25 0.22 -3.97
C LEU A 132 -10.73 -1.04 -4.67
N GLU A 133 -10.74 -1.00 -5.99
CA GLU A 133 -11.12 -2.13 -6.84
C GLU A 133 -10.19 -2.25 -8.04
N GLN A 134 -9.76 -3.46 -8.37
CA GLN A 134 -9.07 -3.72 -9.62
C GLN A 134 -10.10 -3.86 -10.77
N VAL A 135 -10.29 -2.79 -11.54
CA VAL A 135 -11.31 -2.70 -12.59
C VAL A 135 -10.84 -3.20 -13.95
N SER A 136 -9.53 -3.34 -14.17
CA SER A 136 -8.97 -3.90 -15.40
C SER A 136 -7.65 -4.61 -15.13
N HIS A 137 -7.38 -5.70 -15.85
CA HIS A 137 -6.11 -6.44 -15.79
C HIS A 137 -5.21 -6.19 -17.02
N HIS A 138 -5.80 -5.76 -18.14
CA HIS A 138 -5.08 -5.48 -19.39
C HIS A 138 -5.63 -4.21 -20.07
N PRO A 139 -5.04 -3.02 -19.82
CA PRO A 139 -3.93 -2.77 -18.88
C PRO A 139 -4.39 -2.87 -17.40
N PRO A 140 -3.48 -3.09 -16.45
CA PRO A 140 -3.83 -3.09 -15.03
C PRO A 140 -4.29 -1.69 -14.59
N VAL A 141 -5.54 -1.58 -14.13
CA VAL A 141 -6.14 -0.33 -13.62
C VAL A 141 -6.85 -0.60 -12.30
N THR A 142 -6.53 0.21 -11.29
CA THR A 142 -7.20 0.24 -9.99
C THR A 142 -8.03 1.51 -9.87
N ALA A 143 -9.31 1.37 -9.52
CA ALA A 143 -10.16 2.48 -9.11
C ALA A 143 -10.05 2.69 -7.59
N LEU A 144 -9.97 3.94 -7.16
CA LEU A 144 -9.96 4.33 -5.75
C LEU A 144 -11.10 5.33 -5.51
N MET A 145 -11.94 5.04 -4.52
CA MET A 145 -12.98 5.93 -4.02
C MET A 145 -12.72 6.23 -2.55
N GLN A 146 -12.74 7.50 -2.19
CA GLN A 146 -12.59 7.98 -0.82
C GLN A 146 -13.81 8.81 -0.41
N LEU A 147 -14.36 8.53 0.77
CA LEU A 147 -15.50 9.24 1.34
C LEU A 147 -15.19 9.65 2.78
N MET A 148 -15.40 10.92 3.08
CA MET A 148 -15.41 11.45 4.45
C MET A 148 -16.85 11.70 4.88
N ARG A 149 -17.30 11.05 5.96
CA ARG A 149 -18.61 11.35 6.55
C ARG A 149 -18.51 12.58 7.44
N ASN A 150 -19.41 13.53 7.28
CA ASN A 150 -19.58 14.63 8.22
C ASN A 150 -20.03 14.05 9.56
N GLN A 151 -19.31 14.38 10.64
CA GLN A 151 -19.80 14.12 11.98
C GLN A 151 -20.87 15.18 12.29
N SER A 152 -22.11 14.73 12.45
CA SER A 152 -23.25 15.54 12.90
C SER A 152 -23.13 15.92 14.36
#